data_AF-A0A0S3PUI9-F1
#
_entry.id   AF-A0A0S3PUI9-F1
#
_cell.length_a   1.000
_cell.length_b   1.000
_cell.length_c   1.000
_cell.angle_alpha   90.00
_cell.angle_beta   90.00
_cell.angle_gamma   90.00
#
_symmetry.space_group_name_H-M   'P 1'
#
loop_
_entity.id
_entity.type
_entity.pdbx_description
1 polymer ?
#
loop_
_entity_poly.entity_id
_entity_poly.type
_entity_poly.pdbx_seq_one_letter_code
_entity_poly.pdbx_strand_id
1 'polypeptide(L)'
;MKTSIMTLLIVASFGLTSAAMAQGTSQQRSDCMGDAFSFCASSIPSVSKIEACLKRNVASLSPGCRAEFEPAGKTKLKRRHFRM
;
A
#
# COMPACT_ATOMS: atom_id res chain seq x y z
N MET A 1 -33.73 24.79 39.89
CA MET A 1 -33.98 25.45 38.59
C MET A 1 -32.66 26.04 38.14
N LYS A 2 -31.80 25.42 37.31
CA LYS A 2 -32.01 24.57 36.15
C LYS A 2 -30.95 23.45 36.21
N THR A 3 -31.45 22.22 36.24
CA THR A 3 -30.74 20.93 36.19
C THR A 3 -29.51 20.98 35.28
N SER A 4 -28.34 20.58 35.80
CA SER A 4 -27.90 19.18 35.81
C SER A 4 -28.01 18.54 34.43
N ILE A 5 -27.04 18.75 33.53
CA ILE A 5 -26.44 17.73 32.65
C ILE A 5 -25.07 18.27 32.18
N MET A 6 -24.17 18.62 33.10
CA MET A 6 -22.79 18.98 32.76
C MET A 6 -21.85 17.88 33.24
N THR A 7 -21.32 17.12 32.27
CA THR A 7 -20.17 16.19 32.30
C THR A 7 -20.30 14.83 33.02
N LEU A 8 -19.65 13.83 32.39
CA LEU A 8 -19.30 12.45 32.82
C LEU A 8 -20.39 11.39 32.52
N LEU A 9 -20.25 10.44 31.59
CA LEU A 9 -19.11 9.78 30.96
C LEU A 9 -19.51 9.36 29.53
N ILE A 10 -18.99 10.04 28.50
CA ILE A 10 -19.07 9.54 27.13
C ILE A 10 -18.03 8.42 27.03
N VAL A 11 -18.50 7.18 26.88
CA VAL A 11 -17.69 6.02 26.50
C VAL A 11 -17.06 6.32 25.14
N ALA A 12 -15.82 6.79 25.16
CA ALA A 12 -15.02 6.93 23.96
C ALA A 12 -13.91 5.89 24.01
N SER A 13 -14.28 4.66 23.68
CA SER A 13 -13.34 3.64 23.21
C SER A 13 -12.71 4.19 21.92
N PHE A 14 -11.68 5.02 22.05
CA PHE A 14 -10.86 5.43 20.92
C PHE A 14 -10.10 4.19 20.45
N GLY A 15 -10.74 3.43 19.55
CA GLY A 15 -10.08 2.40 18.78
C GLY A 15 -8.94 3.04 18.01
N LEU A 16 -7.72 2.71 18.40
CA LEU A 16 -6.51 3.10 17.70
C LEU A 16 -6.49 2.37 16.36
N THR A 17 -7.16 2.93 15.34
CA THR A 17 -7.06 2.41 13.98
C THR A 17 -5.68 2.72 13.44
N SER A 18 -4.74 1.79 13.59
CA SER A 18 -3.42 1.88 12.99
C SER A 18 -3.57 1.88 11.48
N ALA A 19 -3.47 3.05 10.85
CA ALA A 19 -3.34 3.17 9.41
C ALA A 19 -1.96 2.61 9.01
N ALA A 20 -1.92 1.35 8.58
CA ALA A 20 -0.73 0.76 7.99
C ALA A 20 -0.47 1.44 6.64
N MET A 21 0.43 2.43 6.63
CA MET A 21 0.86 3.13 5.41
C MET A 21 1.79 2.23 4.59
N ALA A 22 1.22 1.31 3.81
CA ALA A 22 1.98 0.45 2.89
C ALA A 22 2.36 1.24 1.62
N GLN A 23 3.41 2.07 1.71
CA GLN A 23 3.93 2.91 0.62
C GLN A 23 4.96 2.19 -0.29
N GLY A 24 4.85 0.85 -0.37
CA GLY A 24 5.85 -0.04 -0.97
C GLY A 24 7.17 -0.13 -0.19
N THR A 25 7.87 -1.27 -0.29
CA THR A 25 9.22 -1.41 0.29
C THR A 25 10.25 -0.57 -0.51
N SER A 26 11.42 -0.33 0.07
CA SER A 26 12.52 0.35 -0.62
C SER A 26 12.93 -0.37 -1.90
N GLN A 27 12.83 -1.70 -1.93
CA GLN A 27 13.14 -2.50 -3.12
C GLN A 27 12.17 -2.18 -4.26
N GLN A 28 10.86 -2.25 -3.99
CA GLN A 28 9.82 -1.98 -4.99
C GLN A 28 9.95 -0.57 -5.58
N ARG A 29 10.34 0.41 -4.74
CA ARG A 29 10.60 1.78 -5.18
C ARG A 29 11.81 1.87 -6.11
N SER A 30 12.88 1.14 -5.80
CA SER A 30 14.08 1.08 -6.64
C SER A 30 13.76 0.47 -8.00
N ASP A 31 13.04 -0.66 -8.01
CA ASP A 31 12.65 -1.36 -9.24
C ASP A 31 11.78 -0.48 -10.14
N CYS A 32 10.92 0.36 -9.54
CA CYS A 32 10.03 1.26 -10.25
C CYS A 32 10.55 2.68 -10.46
N MET A 33 11.75 3.02 -9.96
CA MET A 33 12.24 4.41 -9.96
C MET A 33 12.38 4.96 -11.38
N GLY A 34 13.04 4.22 -12.28
CA GLY A 34 13.25 4.64 -13.67
C GLY A 34 11.94 4.80 -14.44
N ASP A 35 10.98 3.90 -14.22
CA ASP A 35 9.66 3.96 -14.85
C ASP A 35 8.84 5.13 -14.28
N ALA A 36 8.92 5.40 -12.98
CA ALA A 36 8.25 6.53 -12.35
C ALA A 36 8.72 7.87 -12.92
N PHE A 37 10.03 8.03 -13.17
CA PHE A 37 10.55 9.24 -13.82
C PHE A 37 10.15 9.33 -15.29
N SER A 38 10.10 8.21 -16.01
CA SER A 38 9.79 8.20 -17.45
C SER A 38 8.31 8.42 -17.75
N PHE A 39 7.43 7.75 -17.00
CA PHE A 39 5.98 7.75 -17.26
C PHE A 39 5.19 8.67 -16.32
N CYS A 40 5.70 8.91 -15.10
CA CYS A 40 4.92 9.49 -14.01
C CYS A 40 5.54 10.75 -13.40
N ALA A 41 6.42 11.45 -14.12
CA ALA A 41 7.12 12.65 -13.62
C ALA A 41 6.18 13.73 -13.04
N SER A 42 4.99 13.90 -13.63
CA SER A 42 3.96 14.84 -13.16
C SER A 42 3.35 14.50 -11.80
N SER A 43 3.58 13.26 -11.32
CA SER A 43 3.07 12.78 -10.03
C SER A 43 4.06 12.97 -8.88
N ILE A 44 5.33 13.29 -9.17
CA ILE A 44 6.36 13.60 -8.18
C ILE A 44 5.97 14.91 -7.46
N PRO A 45 6.07 14.99 -6.13
CA PRO A 45 6.71 14.04 -5.19
C PRO A 45 5.74 13.08 -4.48
N SER A 46 4.49 12.94 -4.95
CA SER A 46 3.47 12.15 -4.24
C SER A 46 3.56 10.67 -4.57
N VAL A 47 3.99 9.87 -3.59
CA VAL A 47 4.08 8.40 -3.72
C VAL A 47 2.76 7.79 -4.13
N SER A 48 1.63 8.19 -3.52
CA SER A 48 0.31 7.66 -3.86
C SER A 48 -0.11 7.97 -5.30
N LYS A 49 0.25 9.14 -5.83
CA LYS A 49 -0.02 9.49 -7.23
C LYS A 49 0.88 8.71 -8.19
N ILE A 50 2.16 8.53 -7.82
CA ILE A 50 3.11 7.73 -8.60
C ILE A 50 2.63 6.28 -8.67
N GLU A 51 2.24 5.67 -7.55
CA GLU A 51 1.71 4.31 -7.51
C GLU A 51 0.46 4.18 -8.39
N ALA A 52 -0.48 5.13 -8.30
CA ALA A 52 -1.67 5.13 -9.14
C ALA A 52 -1.33 5.27 -10.64
N CYS A 53 -0.31 6.06 -10.98
CA CYS A 53 0.18 6.22 -12.34
C CYS A 53 0.85 4.93 -12.86
N LEU A 54 1.74 4.32 -12.07
CA LEU A 54 2.38 3.04 -12.40
C LEU A 54 1.34 1.93 -12.59
N LYS A 55 0.34 1.83 -11.70
CA LYS A 55 -0.78 0.87 -11.83
C LYS A 55 -1.56 1.00 -13.13
N ARG A 56 -1.70 2.21 -13.67
CA ARG A 56 -2.36 2.44 -14.96
C ARG A 56 -1.49 2.08 -16.16
N ASN A 57 -0.17 2.10 -15.98
CA ASN A 57 0.81 1.89 -17.04
C ASN A 57 1.53 0.53 -16.95
N VAL A 58 1.06 -0.41 -16.12
CA VAL A 58 1.71 -1.72 -15.84
C VAL A 58 2.16 -2.46 -17.10
N ALA A 59 1.38 -2.38 -18.19
CA ALA A 59 1.72 -3.02 -19.46
C ALA A 59 3.00 -2.46 -20.14
N SER A 60 3.33 -1.20 -19.86
CA SER A 60 4.45 -0.45 -20.44
C SER A 60 5.65 -0.30 -19.50
N LEU A 61 5.54 -0.75 -18.24
CA LEU A 61 6.64 -0.70 -17.28
C LEU A 61 7.74 -1.71 -17.63
N SER A 62 8.94 -1.47 -17.09
CA SER A 62 10.02 -2.44 -17.12
C SER A 62 9.61 -3.77 -16.46
N PRO A 63 10.25 -4.90 -16.84
CA PRO A 63 9.91 -6.20 -16.26
C PRO A 63 10.03 -6.25 -14.73
N GLY A 64 11.01 -5.55 -14.15
CA GLY A 64 11.21 -5.47 -12.70
C GLY A 64 10.06 -4.75 -12.02
N CYS A 65 9.75 -3.52 -12.45
CA CYS A 65 8.64 -2.77 -11.85
C CYS A 65 7.28 -3.45 -12.09
N ARG A 66 7.07 -4.09 -13.24
CA ARG A 66 5.84 -4.84 -13.51
C ARG A 66 5.66 -6.01 -12.54
N ALA A 67 6.72 -6.73 -12.20
CA ALA A 67 6.67 -7.84 -11.26
C ALA A 67 6.15 -7.42 -9.87
N GLU A 68 6.41 -6.17 -9.46
CA GLU A 68 5.89 -5.61 -8.20
C GLU A 68 4.37 -5.48 -8.15
N PHE A 69 3.71 -5.45 -9.32
CA PHE A 69 2.25 -5.42 -9.44
C PHE A 69 1.63 -6.77 -9.78
N GLU A 70 2.45 -7.79 -10.06
CA GLU A 70 1.94 -9.12 -10.34
C GLU A 70 1.47 -9.80 -9.04
N PRO A 71 0.35 -10.55 -9.06
CA PRO A 71 -0.06 -11.32 -7.91
C PRO A 71 1.04 -12.33 -7.59
N ALA A 72 1.55 -12.33 -6.35
CA ALA A 72 2.57 -13.26 -5.89
C ALA A 72 2.24 -14.66 -6.40
N GLY A 73 3.07 -15.15 -7.33
CA GLY A 73 2.84 -16.38 -8.06
C GLY A 73 2.51 -17.49 -7.07
N LYS A 74 1.43 -18.24 -7.34
CA LYS A 74 0.92 -19.30 -6.47
C LYS A 74 2.11 -20.14 -6.00
N THR A 75 2.49 -20.01 -4.74
CA THR A 75 3.64 -20.73 -4.22
C THR A 75 3.41 -22.21 -4.52
N LYS A 76 4.34 -22.83 -5.25
CA LYS A 76 4.36 -24.28 -5.52
C LYS A 76 4.68 -25.06 -4.24
N LEU A 77 4.26 -24.56 -3.07
CA LEU A 77 4.23 -25.31 -1.82
C LEU A 77 3.21 -26.42 -2.00
N LYS A 78 3.66 -27.54 -2.58
CA LYS A 78 2.95 -28.81 -2.60
C LYS A 78 2.66 -29.12 -1.14
N ARG A 79 1.38 -29.16 -0.74
CA ARG A 79 0.96 -29.51 0.64
C ARG A 79 1.63 -30.78 1.20
N ARG A 80 2.12 -31.67 0.33
CA ARG A 80 2.88 -32.88 0.68
C ARG A 80 4.25 -32.62 1.33
N HIS A 81 4.87 -31.45 1.14
CA HIS A 81 6.17 -31.12 1.75
C HIS A 81 6.05 -30.63 3.21
N PHE A 82 4.83 -30.39 3.68
CA PHE A 82 4.55 -29.85 5.03
C PHE A 82 3.87 -30.88 5.96
N ARG A 83 3.78 -32.15 5.54
CA ARG A 83 3.24 -33.24 6.36
C ARG A 83 4.41 -33.96 7.03
N MET A 84 4.86 -33.42 8.16
CA MET A 84 5.66 -34.10 9.17
C MET A 84 4.72 -34.65 10.24
#